data_AF-A0A817ZLP5-F1
#
_entry.id   AF-A0A817ZLP5-F1
#
_cell.length_a   1.000
_cell.length_b   1.000
_cell.length_c   1.000
_cell.angle_alpha   90.00
_cell.angle_beta   90.00
_cell.angle_gamma   90.00
#
_symmetry.space_group_name_H-M   'P 1'
#
loop_
_entity.id
_entity.type
_entity.pdbx_description
1 polymer ?
#
loop_
_entity_poly.entity_id
_entity_poly.type
_entity_poly.pdbx_seq_one_letter_code
_entity_poly.pdbx_strand_id
1 'polypeptide(L)'
;MDFIFIGKTNMDSLILNTHLGIGVVIGHEITHGFDDTGRQFDKNGNRIPWWTDETIKKFNDRKTCIINQYSDYTVTQINMKADGNLTQGEDIADNGGLREAFFAYRKWTANNKNVDKILPGLQKYTPEQLFFINFANSWCSKMTNAYALNQVRTDVHSLGHLR
;
A
#
# COMPACT_ATOMS: atom_id res chain seq x y z
N MET A 1 44.39 4.71 -0.61
CA MET A 1 43.21 4.10 0.03
C MET A 1 42.11 5.14 -0.08
N ASP A 2 41.34 5.11 -1.16
CA ASP A 2 40.21 6.00 -1.36
C ASP A 2 38.94 5.14 -1.45
N PHE A 3 38.14 5.20 -0.38
CA PHE A 3 36.79 4.65 -0.33
C PHE A 3 35.81 5.78 -0.67
N ILE A 4 35.51 6.00 -1.95
CA ILE A 4 34.27 6.65 -2.40
C ILE A 4 33.87 6.03 -3.75
N PHE A 5 33.11 4.93 -3.71
CA PHE A 5 32.25 4.54 -4.84
C PHE A 5 30.81 4.86 -4.45
N ILE A 6 30.44 6.13 -4.50
CA ILE A 6 29.05 6.52 -4.76
C ILE A 6 28.85 6.20 -6.24
N GLY A 7 28.47 4.96 -6.53
CA GLY A 7 28.14 4.51 -7.87
C GLY A 7 27.03 5.39 -8.43
N LYS A 8 27.21 5.85 -9.67
CA LYS A 8 26.24 6.63 -10.45
C LYS A 8 24.81 6.13 -10.20
N THR A 9 24.03 6.88 -9.44
CA THR A 9 22.57 6.77 -9.49
C THR A 9 22.13 7.37 -10.83
N ASN A 10 21.93 6.53 -11.84
CA ASN A 10 21.24 6.97 -13.06
C ASN A 10 19.85 7.47 -12.64
N MET A 11 19.48 8.68 -13.05
CA MET A 11 18.16 9.29 -12.80
C MET A 11 16.99 8.34 -13.17
N ASP A 12 17.21 7.43 -14.11
CA ASP A 12 16.24 6.44 -14.57
C ASP A 12 15.85 5.41 -13.49
N SER A 13 16.79 5.07 -12.61
CA SER A 13 16.53 4.19 -11.45
C SER A 13 15.71 4.85 -10.34
N LEU A 14 15.60 6.18 -10.38
CA LEU A 14 14.78 6.97 -9.45
C LEU A 14 13.28 6.76 -9.73
N ILE A 15 12.90 6.42 -10.96
CA ILE A 15 11.51 6.40 -11.41
C ILE A 15 10.72 5.24 -10.79
N LEU A 16 11.37 4.08 -10.59
CA LEU A 16 10.76 2.96 -9.87
C LEU A 16 10.46 3.37 -8.42
N ASN A 17 11.41 4.04 -7.75
CA ASN A 17 11.23 4.57 -6.40
C ASN A 17 10.14 5.66 -6.32
N THR A 18 9.96 6.47 -7.38
CA THR A 18 8.88 7.46 -7.43
C THR A 18 7.51 6.79 -7.53
N HIS A 19 7.30 5.85 -8.47
CA HIS A 19 6.00 5.19 -8.62
C HIS A 19 5.65 4.31 -7.40
N LEU A 20 6.65 3.77 -6.72
CA LEU A 20 6.45 2.96 -5.52
C LEU A 20 6.27 3.76 -4.25
N GLY A 21 7.23 4.62 -3.92
CA GLY A 21 7.18 5.40 -2.70
C GLY A 21 6.03 6.40 -2.76
N ILE A 22 6.14 7.39 -3.64
CA ILE A 22 5.12 8.45 -3.71
C ILE A 22 3.87 8.00 -4.44
N GLY A 23 3.97 7.12 -5.45
CA GLY A 23 2.81 6.67 -6.21
C GLY A 23 1.84 5.80 -5.40
N VAL A 24 2.36 4.88 -4.57
CA VAL A 24 1.49 4.07 -3.66
C VAL A 24 0.86 4.96 -2.61
N VAL A 25 1.63 5.89 -2.00
CA VAL A 25 1.09 6.83 -1.02
C VAL A 25 0.00 7.72 -1.65
N ILE A 26 0.24 8.30 -2.83
CA ILE A 26 -0.79 9.08 -3.54
C ILE A 26 -2.04 8.23 -3.79
N GLY A 27 -1.87 7.00 -4.26
CA GLY A 27 -2.99 6.09 -4.49
C GLY A 27 -3.75 5.75 -3.21
N HIS A 28 -3.03 5.58 -2.10
CA HIS A 28 -3.57 5.33 -0.77
C HIS A 28 -4.43 6.52 -0.29
N GLU A 29 -3.88 7.75 -0.33
CA GLU A 29 -4.61 8.96 0.06
C GLU A 29 -5.83 9.24 -0.85
N ILE A 30 -5.74 8.97 -2.16
CA ILE A 30 -6.88 9.07 -3.06
C ILE A 30 -7.95 8.05 -2.68
N THR A 31 -7.55 6.83 -2.32
CA THR A 31 -8.47 5.75 -1.95
C THR A 31 -9.21 6.06 -0.65
N HIS A 32 -8.60 6.78 0.30
CA HIS A 32 -9.32 7.26 1.49
C HIS A 32 -10.57 8.08 1.16
N GLY A 33 -10.58 8.83 0.06
CA GLY A 33 -11.80 9.52 -0.41
C GLY A 33 -12.97 8.59 -0.75
N PHE A 34 -12.72 7.28 -0.85
CA PHE A 34 -13.68 6.25 -1.24
C PHE A 34 -13.68 5.02 -0.30
N ASP A 35 -12.99 5.09 0.84
CA ASP A 35 -13.01 4.04 1.86
C ASP A 35 -14.36 4.01 2.60
N ASP A 36 -14.47 3.24 3.68
CA ASP A 36 -15.72 3.10 4.43
C ASP A 36 -16.24 4.41 5.05
N THR A 37 -15.33 5.33 5.35
CA THR A 37 -15.62 6.67 5.89
C THR A 37 -15.71 7.71 4.78
N GLY A 38 -14.69 7.82 3.92
CA GLY A 38 -14.59 8.83 2.88
C GLY A 38 -15.73 8.78 1.86
N ARG A 39 -16.24 7.58 1.52
CA ARG A 39 -17.41 7.44 0.63
C ARG A 39 -18.67 8.16 1.14
N GLN A 40 -18.72 8.56 2.42
CA GLN A 40 -19.85 9.25 3.01
C GLN A 40 -19.83 10.76 2.74
N PHE A 41 -18.74 11.27 2.14
CA PHE A 41 -18.52 12.66 1.85
C PHE A 41 -18.55 12.92 0.34
N ASP A 42 -19.26 13.97 -0.07
CA ASP A 42 -19.26 14.40 -1.47
C ASP A 42 -17.95 15.11 -1.85
N LYS A 43 -17.85 15.54 -3.11
CA LYS A 43 -16.69 16.28 -3.65
C LYS A 43 -16.35 17.59 -2.91
N ASN A 44 -17.25 18.12 -2.09
CA ASN A 44 -17.05 19.36 -1.34
C ASN A 44 -16.77 19.08 0.16
N GLY A 45 -16.72 17.81 0.57
CA GLY A 45 -16.57 17.42 1.97
C GLY A 45 -17.87 17.44 2.78
N ASN A 46 -19.05 17.46 2.13
CA ASN A 46 -20.32 17.37 2.84
C ASN A 46 -20.68 15.91 3.11
N ARG A 47 -21.07 15.58 4.35
CA ARG A 47 -21.53 14.23 4.69
C ARG A 47 -22.96 14.00 4.20
N ILE A 48 -23.10 13.53 2.96
CA ILE A 48 -24.38 13.25 2.31
C ILE A 48 -24.35 11.90 1.59
N PRO A 49 -25.48 11.15 1.52
CA PRO A 49 -25.55 9.95 0.69
C PRO A 49 -25.55 10.34 -0.80
N TRP A 50 -24.42 10.10 -1.47
CA TRP A 50 -24.26 10.38 -2.91
C TRP A 50 -24.10 9.11 -3.77
N TRP A 51 -24.11 7.94 -3.14
CA TRP A 51 -24.15 6.63 -3.80
C TRP A 51 -25.56 6.04 -3.78
N THR A 52 -25.87 5.25 -4.80
CA THR A 52 -27.09 4.44 -4.81
C THR A 52 -26.99 3.29 -3.81
N ASP A 53 -28.14 2.82 -3.30
CA ASP A 53 -28.20 1.69 -2.37
C ASP A 53 -27.54 0.42 -2.94
N GLU A 54 -27.67 0.20 -4.25
CA GLU A 54 -27.00 -0.91 -4.95
C GLU A 54 -25.47 -0.81 -4.86
N THR A 55 -24.92 0.39 -5.02
CA THR A 55 -23.47 0.64 -4.94
C THR A 55 -22.98 0.44 -3.52
N ILE A 56 -23.73 0.94 -2.52
CA ILE A 56 -23.42 0.75 -1.09
C ILE A 56 -23.41 -0.74 -0.74
N LYS A 57 -24.39 -1.51 -1.23
CA LYS A 57 -24.44 -2.96 -1.02
C LYS A 57 -23.20 -3.66 -1.58
N LYS A 58 -22.86 -3.41 -2.85
CA LYS A 58 -21.68 -4.01 -3.50
C LYS A 58 -20.36 -3.60 -2.84
N PHE A 59 -20.28 -2.36 -2.36
CA PHE A 59 -19.13 -1.88 -1.59
C PHE A 59 -18.99 -2.65 -0.28
N ASN A 60 -20.07 -2.77 0.48
CA ASN A 60 -20.06 -3.51 1.74
C ASN A 60 -19.69 -4.99 1.54
N ASP A 61 -20.20 -5.64 0.50
CA ASP A 61 -19.85 -7.03 0.18
C ASP A 61 -18.33 -7.20 -0.06
N ARG A 62 -17.71 -6.27 -0.79
CA ARG A 62 -16.26 -6.28 -1.05
C ARG A 62 -15.45 -5.93 0.20
N LYS A 63 -15.91 -4.95 0.96
CA LYS A 63 -15.30 -4.53 2.23
C LYS A 63 -15.24 -5.68 3.22
N THR A 64 -16.31 -6.50 3.31
CA THR A 64 -16.34 -7.69 4.15
C THR A 64 -15.24 -8.68 3.79
N CYS A 65 -14.83 -8.80 2.52
CA CYS A 65 -13.69 -9.63 2.14
C CYS A 65 -12.38 -9.15 2.79
N ILE A 66 -12.14 -7.83 2.80
CA ILE A 66 -10.95 -7.24 3.42
C ILE A 66 -10.99 -7.47 4.93
N ILE A 67 -12.11 -7.16 5.59
CA ILE A 67 -12.28 -7.41 7.03
C ILE A 67 -11.96 -8.86 7.38
N ASN A 68 -12.52 -9.81 6.64
CA ASN A 68 -12.33 -11.24 6.90
C ASN A 68 -10.87 -11.65 6.69
N GLN A 69 -10.25 -11.23 5.58
CA GLN A 69 -8.86 -11.54 5.29
C GLN A 69 -7.92 -11.05 6.40
N TYR A 70 -8.06 -9.79 6.82
CA TYR A 70 -7.18 -9.20 7.83
C TYR A 70 -7.47 -9.74 9.23
N SER A 71 -8.74 -10.06 9.54
CA SER A 71 -9.10 -10.70 10.82
C SER A 71 -8.56 -12.14 10.95
N ASP A 72 -8.29 -12.81 9.83
CA ASP A 72 -7.71 -14.16 9.83
C ASP A 72 -6.21 -14.15 10.14
N TYR A 73 -5.52 -13.01 9.97
CA TYR A 73 -4.10 -12.90 10.28
C TYR A 73 -3.82 -13.03 11.78
N THR A 74 -2.71 -13.69 12.08
CA THR A 74 -2.21 -13.84 13.46
C THR A 74 -0.86 -13.16 13.58
N VAL A 75 -0.78 -12.15 14.45
CA VAL A 75 0.49 -11.49 14.80
C VAL A 75 1.25 -12.43 15.73
N THR A 76 2.06 -13.29 15.13
CA THR A 76 2.77 -14.40 15.81
C THR A 76 3.65 -13.93 16.97
N GLN A 77 4.23 -12.72 16.87
CA GLN A 77 5.06 -12.10 17.92
C GLN A 77 4.33 -11.97 19.27
N ILE A 78 3.01 -11.75 19.27
CA ILE A 78 2.18 -11.57 20.49
C ILE A 78 1.04 -12.60 20.58
N ASN A 79 0.96 -13.54 19.63
CA ASN A 79 -0.09 -14.55 19.53
C ASN A 79 -1.52 -13.98 19.62
N MET A 80 -1.80 -12.92 18.86
CA MET A 80 -3.12 -12.30 18.76
C MET A 80 -3.59 -12.21 17.31
N LYS A 81 -4.90 -12.28 17.10
CA LYS A 81 -5.50 -11.94 15.81
C LYS A 81 -5.41 -10.44 15.55
N ALA A 82 -5.22 -10.06 14.30
CA ALA A 82 -5.44 -8.68 13.89
C ALA A 82 -6.95 -8.36 13.90
N ASP A 83 -7.30 -7.08 14.01
CA ASP A 83 -8.69 -6.64 14.00
C ASP A 83 -9.01 -5.98 12.65
N GLY A 84 -9.51 -6.79 11.72
CA GLY A 84 -9.87 -6.31 10.38
C GLY A 84 -11.02 -5.30 10.39
N ASN A 85 -11.82 -5.20 11.47
CA ASN A 85 -12.83 -4.13 11.56
C ASN A 85 -12.19 -2.80 11.93
N LEU A 86 -11.19 -2.82 12.80
CA LEU A 86 -10.42 -1.63 13.16
C LEU A 86 -9.63 -1.12 11.95
N THR A 87 -9.02 -2.02 11.18
CA THR A 87 -8.05 -1.64 10.13
C THR A 87 -8.64 -1.45 8.74
N GLN A 88 -9.92 -1.76 8.54
CA GLN A 88 -10.53 -1.82 7.21
C GLN A 88 -10.32 -0.58 6.32
N GLY A 89 -10.36 0.64 6.88
CA GLY A 89 -10.20 1.87 6.10
C GLY A 89 -8.80 1.95 5.48
N GLU A 90 -7.78 1.72 6.30
CA GLU A 90 -6.37 1.67 5.91
C GLU A 90 -6.08 0.50 4.98
N ASP A 91 -6.64 -0.68 5.26
CA ASP A 91 -6.44 -1.87 4.44
C ASP A 91 -7.08 -1.70 3.04
N ILE A 92 -8.24 -1.04 2.94
CA ILE A 92 -8.83 -0.63 1.66
C ILE A 92 -7.90 0.33 0.93
N ALA A 93 -7.36 1.32 1.64
CA ALA A 93 -6.49 2.35 1.08
C ALA A 93 -5.17 1.75 0.55
N ASP A 94 -4.54 0.82 1.26
CA ASP A 94 -3.35 0.11 0.80
C ASP A 94 -3.60 -0.72 -0.47
N ASN A 95 -4.66 -1.52 -0.46
CA ASN A 95 -4.99 -2.38 -1.59
C ASN A 95 -5.35 -1.55 -2.83
N GLY A 96 -6.08 -0.45 -2.65
CA GLY A 96 -6.39 0.50 -3.71
C GLY A 96 -5.14 1.21 -4.22
N GLY A 97 -4.34 1.78 -3.30
CA GLY A 97 -3.14 2.53 -3.62
C GLY A 97 -2.09 1.71 -4.34
N LEU A 98 -1.81 0.49 -3.88
CA LEU A 98 -0.88 -0.43 -4.54
C LEU A 98 -1.37 -0.80 -5.95
N ARG A 99 -2.67 -1.11 -6.10
CA ARG A 99 -3.26 -1.48 -7.39
C ARG A 99 -3.17 -0.34 -8.40
N GLU A 100 -3.54 0.89 -8.01
CA GLU A 100 -3.52 2.04 -8.90
C GLU A 100 -2.08 2.50 -9.22
N ALA A 101 -1.17 2.44 -8.25
CA ALA A 101 0.25 2.72 -8.48
C ALA A 101 0.88 1.71 -9.46
N PHE A 102 0.56 0.41 -9.33
CA PHE A 102 1.04 -0.61 -10.25
C PHE A 102 0.45 -0.42 -11.66
N PHE A 103 -0.84 -0.07 -11.76
CA PHE A 103 -1.46 0.26 -13.04
C PHE A 103 -0.78 1.46 -13.71
N ALA A 104 -0.52 2.53 -12.95
CA ALA A 104 0.20 3.70 -13.44
C ALA A 104 1.63 3.36 -13.89
N TYR A 105 2.35 2.53 -13.11
CA TYR A 105 3.67 2.03 -13.47
C TYR A 105 3.66 1.24 -14.78
N ARG A 106 2.70 0.33 -14.98
CA ARG A 106 2.58 -0.44 -16.24
C ARG A 106 2.27 0.47 -17.43
N LYS A 107 1.40 1.46 -17.25
CA LYS A 107 1.11 2.46 -18.29
C LYS A 107 2.34 3.29 -18.64
N TRP A 108 3.10 3.73 -17.63
CA TRP A 108 4.33 4.49 -17.84
C TRP A 108 5.39 3.64 -18.55
N THR A 109 5.61 2.40 -18.11
CA THR A 109 6.62 1.50 -18.72
C THR A 109 6.30 1.14 -20.16
N ALA A 110 5.03 1.02 -20.53
CA ALA A 110 4.59 0.79 -21.91
C ALA A 110 4.96 1.97 -22.84
N ASN A 111 4.91 3.20 -22.31
CA ASN A 111 5.25 4.43 -23.04
C ASN A 111 6.75 4.75 -23.02
N ASN A 112 7.51 4.13 -22.12
CA ASN A 112 8.93 4.42 -21.88
C ASN A 112 9.79 3.15 -22.01
N LYS A 113 9.86 2.58 -23.23
CA LYS A 113 10.55 1.30 -23.48
C LYS A 113 12.06 1.35 -23.31
N ASN A 114 12.68 2.50 -23.56
CA ASN A 114 14.15 2.66 -23.60
C ASN A 114 14.79 3.04 -22.25
N VAL A 115 14.00 3.11 -21.17
CA VAL A 115 14.50 3.48 -19.85
C VAL A 115 14.98 2.22 -19.12
N ASP A 116 16.21 2.26 -18.59
CA ASP A 116 16.73 1.22 -17.71
C ASP A 116 15.96 1.20 -16.39
N LYS A 117 15.23 0.10 -16.16
CA LYS A 117 14.32 -0.05 -15.01
C LYS A 117 14.89 -0.93 -13.90
N ILE A 118 16.11 -1.45 -14.07
CA ILE A 118 16.70 -2.44 -13.18
C ILE A 118 17.97 -1.87 -12.57
N LEU A 119 18.04 -1.89 -11.24
CA LEU A 119 19.22 -1.49 -10.49
C LEU A 119 20.37 -2.49 -10.71
N PRO A 120 21.64 -2.03 -10.79
CA PRO A 120 22.79 -2.91 -10.78
C PRO A 120 22.78 -3.88 -9.58
N GLY A 121 23.01 -5.16 -9.83
CA GLY A 121 22.98 -6.21 -8.79
C GLY A 121 21.60 -6.88 -8.61
N LEU A 122 20.56 -6.36 -9.26
CA LEU A 122 19.19 -6.90 -9.19
C LEU A 122 18.67 -7.45 -10.52
N GLN A 123 19.55 -7.72 -11.48
CA GLN A 123 19.21 -8.20 -12.83
C GLN A 123 18.47 -9.54 -12.87
N LYS A 124 18.49 -10.30 -11.78
CA LYS A 124 17.71 -11.54 -11.63
C LYS A 124 16.20 -11.32 -11.47
N TYR A 125 15.77 -10.08 -11.20
CA TYR A 125 14.36 -9.73 -11.04
C TYR A 125 13.86 -8.90 -12.22
N THR A 126 12.61 -9.14 -12.61
CA THR A 126 11.91 -8.28 -13.56
C THR A 126 11.59 -6.93 -12.94
N PRO A 127 11.37 -5.86 -13.74
CA PRO A 127 10.96 -4.57 -13.22
C PRO A 127 9.65 -4.60 -12.40
N GLU A 128 8.68 -5.45 -12.79
CA GLU A 128 7.45 -5.66 -12.03
C GLU A 128 7.71 -6.39 -10.70
N GLN A 129 8.63 -7.35 -10.65
CA GLN A 129 9.04 -7.96 -9.36
C GLN A 129 9.74 -6.94 -8.46
N LEU A 130 10.59 -6.08 -9.02
CA LEU A 130 11.24 -5.02 -8.26
C LEU A 130 10.25 -4.00 -7.72
N PHE A 131 9.13 -3.77 -8.41
CA PHE A 131 8.00 -3.00 -7.90
C PHE A 131 7.51 -3.58 -6.56
N PHE A 132 7.10 -4.85 -6.54
CA PHE A 132 6.58 -5.46 -5.31
C PHE A 132 7.64 -5.67 -4.23
N ILE A 133 8.90 -5.96 -4.59
CA ILE A 133 9.99 -6.08 -3.62
C ILE A 133 10.22 -4.75 -2.88
N ASN A 134 10.22 -3.63 -3.61
CA ASN A 134 10.44 -2.33 -2.99
C ASN A 134 9.22 -1.84 -2.20
N PHE A 135 7.99 -2.14 -2.63
CA PHE A 135 6.79 -1.98 -1.80
C PHE A 135 6.89 -2.76 -0.48
N ALA A 136 7.25 -4.05 -0.51
CA ALA A 136 7.42 -4.83 0.72
C ALA A 136 8.54 -4.27 1.63
N ASN A 137 9.62 -3.77 1.02
CA ASN A 137 10.72 -3.17 1.76
C ASN A 137 10.34 -1.85 2.46
N SER A 138 9.38 -1.07 1.94
CA SER A 138 8.93 0.16 2.64
C SER A 138 8.21 -0.13 3.96
N TRP A 139 7.70 -1.35 4.13
CA TRP A 139 7.03 -1.79 5.36
C TRP A 139 7.95 -2.53 6.34
N CYS A 140 9.23 -2.70 6.00
CA CYS A 140 10.21 -3.31 6.88
C CYS A 140 10.33 -2.52 8.18
N SER A 141 9.92 -3.14 9.28
CA SER A 141 9.95 -2.56 10.61
C SER A 141 10.20 -3.63 11.66
N LYS A 142 10.67 -3.22 12.84
CA LYS A 142 10.83 -4.07 14.02
C LYS A 142 10.29 -3.34 15.23
N MET A 143 9.60 -4.06 16.10
CA MET A 143 8.97 -3.50 17.29
C MET A 143 9.07 -4.45 18.48
N THR A 144 8.92 -3.90 19.69
CA THR A 144 8.82 -4.69 20.92
C THR A 144 7.44 -5.33 21.03
N ASN A 145 7.32 -6.42 21.81
CA ASN A 145 6.03 -7.08 22.02
C ASN A 145 5.00 -6.12 22.65
N ALA A 146 5.43 -5.26 23.57
CA ALA A 146 4.57 -4.27 24.21
C ALA A 146 4.05 -3.24 23.18
N TYR A 147 4.90 -2.78 22.26
CA TYR A 147 4.49 -1.87 21.20
C TYR A 147 3.57 -2.56 20.18
N ALA A 148 3.88 -3.79 19.76
CA ALA A 148 3.02 -4.57 18.88
C ALA A 148 1.62 -4.78 19.48
N LEU A 149 1.54 -5.11 20.77
CA LEU A 149 0.28 -5.26 21.49
C LEU A 149 -0.53 -3.97 21.51
N ASN A 150 0.13 -2.84 21.75
CA ASN A 150 -0.53 -1.53 21.73
C ASN A 150 -1.08 -1.23 20.33
N GLN A 151 -0.26 -1.39 19.29
CA GLN A 151 -0.63 -1.11 17.91
C GLN A 151 -1.82 -1.96 17.45
N VAL A 152 -1.80 -3.28 17.70
CA VAL A 152 -2.93 -4.18 17.36
C VAL A 152 -4.25 -3.78 18.03
N ARG A 153 -4.20 -3.06 19.16
CA ARG A 153 -5.39 -2.65 19.91
C ARG A 153 -5.88 -1.25 19.60
N THR A 154 -5.02 -0.36 19.09
CA THR A 154 -5.31 1.08 19.03
C THR A 154 -5.01 1.73 17.70
N ASP A 155 -4.12 1.16 16.90
CA ASP A 155 -3.77 1.72 15.60
C ASP A 155 -4.79 1.28 14.55
N VAL A 156 -5.23 2.23 13.73
CA VAL A 156 -6.11 1.93 12.59
C VAL A 156 -5.34 1.30 11.44
N HIS A 157 -4.02 1.33 11.47
CA HIS A 157 -3.19 0.67 10.49
C HIS A 157 -2.86 -0.76 10.89
N SER A 158 -2.97 -1.68 9.94
CA SER A 158 -2.37 -3.00 10.05
C SER A 158 -0.85 -2.89 10.32
N LEU A 159 -0.28 -3.85 11.07
CA LEU A 159 1.17 -3.88 11.26
C LEU A 159 1.87 -4.05 9.90
N GLY A 160 3.02 -3.40 9.69
CA GLY A 160 3.67 -3.34 8.37
C GLY A 160 3.89 -4.69 7.67
N HIS A 161 4.13 -5.78 8.41
CA HIS A 161 4.29 -7.11 7.79
C HIS A 161 2.98 -7.78 7.33
N LEU A 162 1.83 -7.16 7.63
CA LEU A 162 0.50 -7.54 7.16
C LEU A 162 -0.02 -6.60 6.05
N ARG A 163 0.69 -5.50 5.78
CA ARG A 163 0.37 -4.52 4.73
C ARG A 163 1.02 -4.91 3.40
#